data_AF-A0A392MJ43-F1
#
_entry.id   AF-A0A392MJ43-F1
#
_cell.length_a   1.000
_cell.length_b   1.000
_cell.length_c   1.000
_cell.angle_alpha   90.00
_cell.angle_beta   90.00
_cell.angle_gamma   90.00
#
_symmetry.space_group_name_H-M   'P 1'
#
loop_
_entity.id
_entity.type
_entity.pdbx_description
1 polymer ?
#
loop_
_entity_poly.entity_id
_entity_poly.type
_entity_poly.pdbx_seq_one_letter_code
_entity_poly.pdbx_strand_id
1 'polypeptide(L)' 'MASNSLNEVNNSISRLIDVLKIETAKAKKLQGKKKDGKKDPKDLEKELKKVNENISKAGASLKSLKEQKEKIEQKKGS' A
#
# COMPACT_ATOMS: atom_id res chain seq x y z
N MET A 1 21.25 -19.33 -5.10
CA MET A 1 19.82 -19.07 -5.41
C MET A 1 19.19 -17.90 -4.60
N ALA A 2 19.90 -17.24 -3.67
CA ALA A 2 19.33 -16.18 -2.82
C ALA A 2 19.22 -14.77 -3.46
N SER A 3 19.79 -14.52 -4.65
CA SER A 3 19.71 -13.21 -5.33
C SER A 3 18.32 -12.95 -5.94
N ASN A 4 17.72 -13.94 -6.59
CA ASN A 4 16.41 -13.80 -7.23
C ASN A 4 15.29 -13.55 -6.20
N SER A 5 15.33 -14.26 -5.07
CA SER A 5 14.34 -14.10 -4.01
C SER A 5 14.34 -12.70 -3.38
N LEU A 6 15.51 -12.10 -3.16
CA LEU A 6 15.60 -10.73 -2.64
C LEU A 6 15.09 -9.69 -3.65
N ASN A 7 15.38 -9.89 -4.94
CA ASN A 7 14.93 -9.00 -5.99
C ASN A 7 13.40 -9.04 -6.16
N GLU A 8 12.80 -10.23 -6.08
CA GLU A 8 11.35 -10.42 -6.10
C GLU A 8 10.65 -9.75 -4.92
N VAL A 9 11.22 -9.85 -3.71
CA VAL A 9 10.71 -9.17 -2.52
C VAL A 9 10.81 -7.64 -2.67
N ASN A 10 11.94 -7.12 -3.15
CA ASN A 10 12.11 -5.68 -3.39
C ASN A 10 11.11 -5.17 -4.45
N ASN A 11 10.89 -5.92 -5.53
CA ASN A 11 9.89 -5.58 -6.55
C ASN A 11 8.47 -5.55 -5.97
N SER A 12 8.13 -6.53 -5.12
CA SER A 12 6.84 -6.59 -4.46
C SER A 12 6.62 -5.42 -3.49
N ILE A 13 7.67 -5.03 -2.76
CA ILE A 13 7.69 -3.84 -1.89
C ILE A 13 7.44 -2.56 -2.72
N SER A 14 8.17 -2.38 -3.83
CA SER A 14 7.99 -1.20 -4.70
C SER A 14 6.57 -1.10 -5.23
N ARG A 15 5.99 -2.21 -5.71
CA ARG A 15 4.59 -2.25 -6.16
C ARG A 15 3.61 -1.85 -5.07
N LEU A 16 3.79 -2.33 -3.83
CA LEU A 16 2.93 -1.95 -2.71
C LEU A 16 3.06 -0.48 -2.34
N ILE A 17 4.27 0.08 -2.42
CA ILE A 17 4.49 1.51 -2.20
C ILE A 17 3.71 2.33 -3.25
N ASP A 18 3.72 1.91 -4.51
CA ASP A 18 2.98 2.60 -5.57
C ASP A 18 1.47 2.50 -5.35
N VAL A 19 0.95 1.35 -4.93
CA VAL A 19 -0.45 1.20 -4.52
C VAL A 19 -0.78 2.16 -3.38
N LEU A 20 0.05 2.23 -2.34
CA LEU A 20 -0.16 3.14 -1.21
C LEU A 20 -0.18 4.60 -1.64
N LYS A 21 0.71 5.02 -2.55
CA LYS A 21 0.72 6.38 -3.11
C LYS A 21 -0.59 6.69 -3.87
N ILE A 22 -1.03 5.76 -4.72
CA ILE A 22 -2.27 5.91 -5.50
C ILE A 22 -3.49 6.02 -4.59
N GLU A 23 -3.62 5.11 -3.63
CA GLU A 23 -4.76 5.10 -2.71
C GLU A 23 -4.75 6.33 -1.79
N THR A 24 -3.58 6.78 -1.32
CA THR A 24 -3.44 8.04 -0.56
C THR A 24 -3.86 9.26 -1.40
N ALA A 25 -3.47 9.29 -2.69
CA ALA A 25 -3.89 10.35 -3.60
C ALA A 25 -5.41 10.33 -3.84
N LYS A 26 -6.01 9.14 -3.97
CA LYS A 26 -7.48 8.98 -4.05
C LYS A 26 -8.15 9.50 -2.78
N ALA A 27 -7.65 9.15 -1.59
CA ALA A 27 -8.19 9.65 -0.32
C ALA A 27 -8.19 11.19 -0.27
N LYS A 28 -7.07 11.83 -0.64
CA LYS A 28 -6.98 13.30 -0.72
C LYS A 28 -7.98 13.90 -1.71
N LYS A 29 -8.14 13.30 -2.89
CA LYS A 29 -9.15 13.74 -3.88
C LYS A 29 -10.57 13.61 -3.34
N LEU A 30 -10.89 12.52 -2.67
CA LEU A 30 -12.22 12.29 -2.07
C LEU A 30 -12.52 13.29 -0.96
N GLN A 31 -11.53 13.60 -0.11
CA GLN A 31 -11.67 14.64 0.90
C GLN A 31 -11.90 16.03 0.29
N GLY A 32 -11.23 16.35 -0.83
CA GLY A 32 -11.49 17.59 -1.58
C GLY A 32 -12.92 17.65 -2.13
N LYS A 33 -13.41 16.56 -2.75
CA LYS A 33 -14.78 16.47 -3.26
C LYS A 33 -15.84 16.60 -2.15
N LYS A 34 -15.54 16.11 -0.94
CA LYS A 34 -16.40 16.27 0.24
C LYS A 34 -16.55 17.74 0.64
N LYS A 35 -15.46 18.52 0.56
CA LYS A 35 -15.48 19.96 0.88
C LYS A 35 -16.24 20.78 -0.16
N ASP A 36 -16.12 20.41 -1.43
CA ASP A 36 -16.75 21.12 -2.55
C ASP A 36 -18.26 20.81 -2.71
N GLY A 37 -18.82 19.84 -1.96
CA GLY A 37 -20.22 19.41 -2.11
C GLY A 37 -20.55 18.76 -3.46
N LYS A 38 -19.54 18.38 -4.25
CA LYS A 38 -19.69 17.91 -5.65
C LYS A 38 -20.15 16.45 -5.79
N LYS A 39 -20.36 15.73 -4.68
CA LYS A 39 -20.76 14.32 -4.68
C LYS A 39 -21.56 13.99 -3.43
N ASP A 40 -22.49 13.05 -3.55
CA ASP A 40 -23.25 12.53 -2.43
C ASP A 40 -22.34 12.09 -1.27
N PRO A 41 -22.59 12.58 -0.04
CA PRO A 41 -21.80 12.24 1.14
C PRO A 41 -21.71 10.73 1.39
N LYS A 42 -22.79 9.99 1.14
CA LYS A 42 -22.85 8.53 1.31
C LYS A 42 -21.94 7.79 0.33
N ASP A 43 -21.84 8.25 -0.90
CA ASP A 43 -20.97 7.63 -1.90
C ASP A 43 -19.50 7.99 -1.66
N LEU A 44 -19.23 9.22 -1.21
CA LEU A 44 -17.91 9.62 -0.75
C LEU A 44 -17.43 8.79 0.44
N GLU A 45 -18.31 8.52 1.40
CA GLU A 45 -18.01 7.70 2.57
C GLU A 45 -17.71 6.24 2.18
N LYS A 46 -18.51 5.65 1.28
CA LYS A 46 -18.23 4.31 0.74
C LYS A 46 -16.88 4.25 0.01
N GLU A 47 -16.56 5.25 -0.81
CA GLU A 47 -15.28 5.30 -1.53
C GLU A 47 -14.09 5.51 -0.58
N LEU A 48 -14.22 6.39 0.41
CA LEU A 48 -13.20 6.58 1.44
C LEU A 48 -12.96 5.32 2.26
N LYS A 49 -14.03 4.59 2.62
CA LYS A 49 -13.93 3.32 3.32
C LYS A 49 -13.14 2.29 2.50
N LYS A 50 -13.46 2.14 1.21
CA LYS A 50 -12.71 1.25 0.30
C LYS A 50 -11.24 1.62 0.18
N VAL A 51 -10.94 2.91 0.04
CA VAL A 51 -9.56 3.40 -0.03
C VAL A 51 -8.80 3.09 1.27
N ASN A 52 -9.41 3.31 2.43
CA ASN A 52 -8.81 2.97 3.71
C ASN A 52 -8.57 1.46 3.84
N GLU A 53 -9.52 0.62 3.44
CA GLU A 53 -9.34 -0.85 3.44
C GLU A 53 -8.17 -1.28 2.54
N ASN A 54 -8.02 -0.67 1.37
CA ASN A 54 -6.90 -0.93 0.46
C ASN A 54 -5.56 -0.51 1.09
N ILE A 55 -5.50 0.67 1.71
CA ILE A 55 -4.31 1.16 2.42
C ILE A 55 -3.94 0.21 3.56
N SER A 56 -4.90 -0.22 4.36
CA SER A 56 -4.65 -1.16 5.47
C SER A 56 -4.11 -2.51 4.97
N LYS A 57 -4.71 -3.07 3.91
CA LYS A 57 -4.25 -4.34 3.31
C LYS A 57 -2.84 -4.21 2.72
N ALA A 58 -2.56 -3.12 2.01
CA ALA A 58 -1.25 -2.85 1.44
C ALA A 58 -0.18 -2.63 2.54
N GLY A 59 -0.53 -1.93 3.62
CA GLY A 59 0.34 -1.74 4.79
C GLY A 59 0.70 -3.05 5.50
N ALA A 60 -0.29 -3.93 5.72
CA ALA A 60 -0.06 -5.25 6.29
C ALA A 60 0.88 -6.10 5.41
N SER A 61 0.62 -6.12 4.10
CA SER A 61 1.45 -6.85 3.13
C SER A 61 2.88 -6.30 3.08
N LEU A 62 3.04 -4.97 3.16
CA LEU A 62 4.34 -4.31 3.17
C LEU A 62 5.14 -4.68 4.42
N LYS A 63 4.49 -4.76 5.59
CA LYS A 63 5.12 -5.21 6.83
C LYS A 63 5.66 -6.64 6.68
N SER A 64 4.83 -7.57 6.21
CA SER A 64 5.25 -8.96 6.01
C SER A 64 6.40 -9.10 5.01
N LEU A 65 6.40 -8.34 3.92
CA LEU A 65 7.50 -8.36 2.95
C LEU A 65 8.81 -7.77 3.52
N LYS A 66 8.74 -6.76 4.38
CA LYS A 66 9.92 -6.24 5.08
C LYS A 66 10.53 -7.29 6.01
N GLU A 67 9.69 -8.01 6.76
CA GLU A 67 10.15 -9.13 7.61
C GLU A 67 10.76 -10.26 6.78
N GLN A 68 10.20 -10.58 5.61
CA GLN A 68 10.79 -11.56 4.69
C GLN A 68 12.13 -11.09 4.14
N LYS A 69 12.24 -9.81 3.76
CA LYS A 69 13.48 -9.21 3.29
C LYS A 69 14.59 -9.34 4.33
N GLU A 70 14.30 -8.98 5.57
CA GLU A 70 15.25 -9.04 6.68
C GLU A 70 15.76 -10.47 6.90
N LYS A 71 14.86 -11.47 6.86
CA LYS A 71 15.24 -12.90 6.96
C LYS A 71 16.14 -13.36 5.82
N ILE A 72 15.91 -12.89 4.59
CA ILE A 72 16.75 -13.23 3.43
C ILE A 72 18.13 -12.58 3.55
N GLU A 73 18.19 -11.33 4.02
CA GLU A 73 19.43 -10.59 4.21
C GLU A 73 20.29 -11.21 5.33
N GLN A 74 19.69 -11.61 6.46
CA GLN A 74 20.38 -12.33 7.54
C GLN A 74 20.99 -13.65 7.06
N LYS A 75 20.27 -14.42 6.22
CA LYS A 75 20.78 -15.68 5.64
C LYS A 75 21.92 -15.51 4.62
N LYS A 76 22.17 -14.30 4.11
CA LYS A 76 23.30 -14.02 3.21
C LYS A 76 24.57 -13.60 3.96
N GLY A 77 24.44 -13.17 5.22
CA GLY A 77 25.56 -12.73 6.05
C GLY A 77 26.10 -13.79 7.01
N SER A 78 25.53 -15.01 7.00
CA SER A 78 26.01 -16.19 7.75
C SER A 78 26.72 -17.17 6.84
#